data_AF-A0A961HTA6-F1
#
_entry.id   AF-A0A961HTA6-F1
#
_cell.length_a   1.000
_cell.length_b   1.000
_cell.length_c   1.000
_cell.angle_alpha   90.00
_cell.angle_beta   90.00
_cell.angle_gamma   90.00
#
_symmetry.space_group_name_H-M   'P 1'
#
loop_
_entity.id
_entity.type
_entity.pdbx_description
1 polymer ?
#
loop_
_entity_poly.entity_id
_entity_poly.type
_entity_poly.pdbx_seq_one_letter_code
_entity_poly.pdbx_strand_id
1 'polypeptide(L)'
;MANRTGIIVTGSSGFLGKRLLELLRANGWPIARFEGDVQNFASCDQAFDVVVHLAAKTQSKAFAQDSWAAFETNVIGSQSVIEYCERTGARYIFASTSGVYRPSSEPVTETSPVGPSRPYA
;
A
#
# COMPACT_ATOMS: atom_id res chain seq x y z
N MET A 1 -12.07 -22.43 16.36
CA MET A 1 -11.99 -21.00 15.95
C MET A 1 -10.66 -20.84 15.25
N ALA A 2 -10.63 -20.47 13.97
CA ALA A 2 -9.37 -20.29 13.25
C ALA A 2 -8.53 -19.21 13.95
N ASN A 3 -7.27 -19.52 14.22
CA ASN A 3 -6.32 -18.61 14.85
C ASN A 3 -6.15 -17.40 13.92
N ARG A 4 -6.76 -16.26 14.25
CA ARG A 4 -6.66 -15.04 13.44
C ARG A 4 -5.20 -14.61 13.37
N THR A 5 -4.61 -14.66 12.18
CA THR A 5 -3.20 -14.35 11.95
C THR A 5 -2.92 -12.85 11.89
N GLY A 6 -3.95 -12.00 11.88
CA GLY A 6 -3.86 -10.56 12.16
C GLY A 6 -3.64 -9.70 10.91
N ILE A 7 -3.48 -8.39 11.12
CA ILE A 7 -3.32 -7.38 10.05
C ILE A 7 -1.87 -6.91 10.00
N ILE A 8 -1.21 -7.01 8.86
CA ILE A 8 0.12 -6.42 8.66
C ILE A 8 0.02 -5.13 7.85
N VAL A 9 0.79 -4.11 8.25
CA VAL A 9 0.79 -2.79 7.59
C VAL A 9 2.18 -2.47 7.04
N THR A 10 2.29 -2.22 5.72
CA THR A 10 3.49 -1.62 5.11
C THR A 10 3.40 -0.09 5.16
N GLY A 11 4.52 0.63 5.10
CA GLY A 11 4.51 2.10 5.21
C GLY A 11 4.00 2.61 6.57
N SER A 12 4.11 1.76 7.61
CA SER A 12 3.46 1.95 8.91
C SER A 12 4.04 3.11 9.75
N SER A 13 5.16 3.70 9.32
CA SER A 13 5.76 4.90 9.90
C SER A 13 5.29 6.20 9.24
N GLY A 14 4.58 6.12 8.11
CA GLY A 14 4.03 7.26 7.38
C GLY A 14 2.82 7.89 8.08
N PHE A 15 2.28 8.95 7.46
CA PHE A 15 1.15 9.73 8.00
C PHE A 15 -0.09 8.86 8.25
N LEU A 16 -0.57 8.16 7.22
CA LEU A 16 -1.73 7.26 7.35
C LEU A 16 -1.41 6.05 8.23
N GLY A 17 -0.22 5.46 8.08
CA GLY A 17 0.19 4.26 8.80
C GLY A 17 0.15 4.44 10.32
N LYS A 18 0.72 5.53 10.85
CA LYS A 18 0.69 5.82 12.29
C LYS A 18 -0.74 5.87 12.83
N ARG A 19 -1.62 6.61 12.16
CA ARG A 19 -3.02 6.77 12.59
C ARG A 19 -3.81 5.48 12.48
N LEU A 20 -3.60 4.71 11.41
CA LEU A 20 -4.27 3.42 11.22
C LEU A 20 -3.86 2.43 12.32
N LEU A 21 -2.57 2.33 12.65
CA LEU A 21 -2.11 1.43 13.72
C LEU A 21 -2.72 1.80 15.07
N GLU A 22 -2.83 3.09 15.41
CA GLU A 22 -3.50 3.55 16.63
C GLU A 22 -4.96 3.08 16.67
N LEU A 23 -5.70 3.28 15.58
CA LEU A 23 -7.10 2.90 15.49
C LEU A 23 -7.29 1.39 15.57
N LEU A 24 -6.48 0.61 14.85
CA LEU A 24 -6.57 -0.86 14.90
C LEU A 24 -6.27 -1.41 16.30
N ARG A 25 -5.24 -0.88 16.98
CA ARG A 25 -4.93 -1.24 18.38
C ARG A 25 -6.07 -0.88 19.33
N ALA A 26 -6.59 0.34 19.23
CA ALA A 26 -7.69 0.79 20.08
C ALA A 26 -8.97 -0.05 19.92
N ASN A 27 -9.15 -0.67 18.74
CA ASN A 27 -10.25 -1.58 18.44
C ASN A 27 -9.93 -3.07 18.69
N GLY A 28 -8.79 -3.39 19.31
CA GLY A 28 -8.44 -4.76 19.72
C GLY A 28 -8.01 -5.70 18.58
N TRP A 29 -7.65 -5.18 17.41
CA TRP A 29 -7.17 -6.01 16.31
C TRP A 29 -5.71 -6.44 16.53
N PRO A 30 -5.37 -7.73 16.31
CA PRO A 30 -3.97 -8.16 16.25
C PRO A 30 -3.30 -7.50 15.05
N ILE A 31 -2.22 -6.76 15.29
CA ILE A 31 -1.50 -6.05 14.23
C ILE A 31 -0.01 -6.32 14.23
N ALA A 32 0.57 -6.33 13.03
CA ALA A 32 2.00 -6.35 12.78
C ALA A 32 2.41 -5.16 11.91
N ARG A 33 3.68 -4.77 12.02
CA ARG A 33 4.29 -3.75 11.18
C ARG A 33 5.28 -4.45 10.28
N PHE A 34 5.24 -4.17 8.98
CA PHE A 34 6.31 -4.59 8.11
C PHE A 34 7.47 -3.61 8.24
N GLU A 35 8.63 -4.11 8.64
CA GLU A 35 9.89 -3.36 8.73
C GLU A 35 10.85 -3.90 7.68
N GLY A 36 11.05 -3.15 6.59
CA GLY A 36 11.90 -3.57 5.48
C GLY A 36 11.54 -2.86 4.18
N ASP A 37 12.29 -3.20 3.13
CA ASP A 37 11.94 -2.82 1.76
C ASP A 37 10.76 -3.66 1.28
N VAL A 38 9.72 -3.00 0.83
CA VAL A 38 8.49 -3.64 0.38
C VAL A 38 8.69 -4.44 -0.90
N GLN A 39 9.77 -4.20 -1.66
CA GLN A 39 10.19 -5.07 -2.77
C GLN A 39 10.45 -6.52 -2.31
N ASN A 40 10.77 -6.72 -1.03
CA ASN A 40 11.04 -8.04 -0.45
C ASN A 40 9.83 -8.60 0.33
N PHE A 41 8.65 -8.00 0.24
CA PHE A 41 7.48 -8.44 1.01
C PHE A 41 7.02 -9.86 0.64
N ALA A 42 7.19 -10.27 -0.63
CA ALA A 42 6.87 -11.61 -1.11
C ALA A 42 7.54 -12.73 -0.30
N SER A 43 8.72 -12.48 0.27
CA SER A 43 9.46 -13.45 1.10
C SER A 43 9.03 -13.48 2.56
N CYS A 44 7.97 -12.77 2.95
CA CYS A 44 7.42 -12.86 4.30
C CYS A 44 6.83 -14.26 4.52
N ASP A 45 7.34 -14.99 5.52
CA ASP A 45 6.90 -16.35 5.84
C ASP A 45 5.74 -16.40 6.86
N GLN A 46 5.54 -15.30 7.60
CA GLN A 46 4.43 -15.21 8.53
C GLN A 46 3.12 -15.03 7.75
N ALA A 47 2.11 -15.86 8.05
CA ALA A 47 0.77 -15.69 7.52
C ALA A 47 0.04 -14.52 8.20
N PHE A 48 -0.77 -13.78 7.43
CA PHE A 48 -1.65 -12.71 7.90
C PHE A 48 -3.00 -12.81 7.19
N ASP A 49 -4.07 -12.33 7.83
CA ASP A 49 -5.42 -12.34 7.23
C ASP A 49 -5.57 -11.18 6.22
N VAL A 50 -4.90 -10.06 6.49
CA VAL A 50 -5.01 -8.81 5.73
C VAL A 50 -3.65 -8.12 5.66
N VAL A 51 -3.29 -7.66 4.47
CA VAL A 51 -2.19 -6.71 4.25
C VAL A 51 -2.77 -5.34 3.90
N VAL A 52 -2.48 -4.34 4.73
CA VAL A 52 -2.75 -2.93 4.39
C VAL A 52 -1.47 -2.30 3.88
N HIS A 53 -1.42 -2.05 2.57
CA HIS A 53 -0.24 -1.56 1.89
C HIS A 53 -0.28 -0.04 1.76
N LEU A 54 0.54 0.65 2.58
CA LEU A 54 0.66 2.11 2.61
C LEU A 54 2.09 2.59 2.26
N ALA A 55 3.00 1.66 1.92
CA ALA A 55 4.35 2.01 1.48
C ALA A 55 4.28 2.65 0.09
N ALA A 56 4.66 3.92 -0.02
CA ALA A 56 4.72 4.62 -1.30
C ALA A 56 5.72 5.78 -1.25
N LYS A 57 6.37 6.06 -2.38
CA LYS A 57 7.06 7.32 -2.65
C LYS A 57 6.08 8.28 -3.30
N THR A 58 5.66 9.29 -2.55
CA THR A 58 4.57 10.21 -2.95
C THR A 58 5.02 11.63 -3.28
N GLN A 59 6.29 11.97 -3.01
CA GLN A 59 6.79 13.33 -3.16
C GLN A 59 7.17 13.63 -4.62
N SER A 60 6.73 14.77 -5.15
CA SER A 60 7.08 15.22 -6.51
C SER A 60 8.59 15.32 -6.75
N LYS A 61 9.37 15.71 -5.72
CA LYS A 61 10.84 15.73 -5.77
C LYS A 61 11.44 14.34 -5.99
N ALA A 62 10.82 13.28 -5.46
CA ALA A 62 11.30 11.92 -5.64
C ALA A 62 11.27 11.53 -7.12
N PHE A 63 10.21 11.86 -7.85
CA PHE A 63 10.09 11.59 -9.28
C PHE A 63 11.03 12.43 -10.13
N ALA A 64 11.23 13.70 -9.76
CA ALA A 64 12.12 14.60 -10.51
C ALA A 64 13.61 14.22 -10.38
N GLN A 65 14.00 13.58 -9.27
CA GLN A 65 15.38 13.22 -8.99
C GLN A 65 15.68 11.75 -9.32
N ASP A 66 14.76 10.85 -9.01
CA ASP A 66 14.92 9.41 -9.20
C ASP A 66 13.54 8.74 -9.38
N SER A 67 13.05 8.81 -10.62
CA SER A 67 11.81 8.14 -11.02
C SER A 67 11.89 6.61 -10.84
N TRP A 68 13.09 6.03 -10.89
CA TRP A 68 13.27 4.59 -10.76
C TRP A 68 13.01 4.11 -9.34
N ALA A 69 13.56 4.79 -8.32
CA ALA A 69 13.28 4.47 -6.93
C ALA A 69 11.77 4.55 -6.58
N ALA A 70 11.04 5.45 -7.24
CA ALA A 70 9.59 5.54 -7.09
C ALA A 70 8.86 4.39 -7.77
N PHE A 71 9.30 3.98 -8.96
CA PHE A 71 8.80 2.79 -9.63
C PHE A 71 9.06 1.52 -8.81
N GLU A 72 10.27 1.35 -8.28
CA GLU A 72 10.65 0.23 -7.40
C GLU A 72 9.72 0.13 -6.18
N THR A 73 9.44 1.25 -5.51
CA THR A 73 8.56 1.22 -4.34
C THR A 73 7.09 1.03 -4.72
N ASN A 74 6.58 1.85 -5.66
CA ASN A 74 5.14 1.95 -5.91
C ASN A 74 4.63 0.84 -6.84
N VAL A 75 5.46 0.33 -7.74
CA VAL A 75 5.08 -0.70 -8.71
C VAL A 75 5.64 -2.06 -8.30
N ILE A 76 6.97 -2.20 -8.22
CA ILE A 76 7.60 -3.48 -7.88
C ILE A 76 7.27 -3.90 -6.44
N GLY A 77 7.30 -2.96 -5.51
CA GLY A 77 6.86 -3.17 -4.13
C GLY A 77 5.41 -3.60 -4.00
N SER A 78 4.51 -2.98 -4.76
CA SER A 78 3.10 -3.39 -4.80
C SER A 78 2.95 -4.80 -5.35
N GLN A 79 3.67 -5.15 -6.42
CA GLN A 79 3.69 -6.49 -6.98
C GLN A 79 4.16 -7.52 -5.95
N SER A 80 5.23 -7.24 -5.21
CA SER A 80 5.73 -8.12 -4.14
C SER A 80 4.68 -8.41 -3.06
N VAL A 81 3.83 -7.42 -2.73
CA VAL A 81 2.72 -7.62 -1.79
C VAL A 81 1.59 -8.43 -2.40
N ILE A 82 1.29 -8.23 -3.69
CA ILE A 82 0.28 -9.01 -4.42
C ILE A 82 0.70 -10.49 -4.46
N GLU A 83 1.96 -10.78 -4.78
CA GLU A 83 2.51 -12.14 -4.81
C GLU A 83 2.38 -12.83 -3.45
N TYR A 84 2.66 -12.12 -2.34
CA TYR A 84 2.39 -12.64 -1.00
C TYR A 84 0.90 -12.95 -0.78
N CYS A 85 0.01 -12.03 -1.16
CA CYS A 85 -1.44 -12.19 -0.96
C CYS A 85 -2.00 -13.34 -1.78
N GLU A 86 -1.55 -13.52 -3.03
CA GLU A 86 -1.91 -14.65 -3.88
C GLU A 86 -1.44 -15.99 -3.29
N ARG A 87 -0.19 -16.03 -2.80
CA ARG A 87 0.39 -17.24 -2.18
C ARG A 87 -0.30 -17.65 -0.89
N THR A 88 -0.76 -16.69 -0.10
CA THR A 88 -1.27 -16.93 1.27
C THR A 88 -2.79 -16.85 1.40
N GLY A 89 -3.48 -16.26 0.43
CA GLY A 89 -4.90 -15.94 0.51
C GLY A 89 -5.23 -14.72 1.37
N ALA A 90 -4.22 -13.93 1.78
CA ALA A 90 -4.43 -12.70 2.53
C ALA A 90 -5.21 -11.67 1.70
N ARG A 91 -6.08 -10.88 2.35
CA ARG A 91 -6.76 -9.77 1.67
C ARG A 91 -5.81 -8.61 1.45
N TYR A 92 -5.81 -8.05 0.25
CA TYR A 92 -5.00 -6.89 -0.11
C TYR A 92 -5.80 -5.59 -0.03
N ILE A 93 -5.35 -4.65 0.79
CA ILE A 93 -5.89 -3.28 0.85
C ILE A 93 -4.81 -2.32 0.34
N PHE A 94 -5.06 -1.71 -0.81
CA PHE A 94 -4.14 -0.78 -1.48
C PHE A 94 -4.61 0.66 -1.38
N ALA A 95 -3.78 1.54 -0.82
CA ALA A 95 -4.06 2.97 -0.80
C ALA A 95 -3.54 3.65 -2.08
N SER A 96 -4.40 3.73 -3.10
CA SER A 96 -4.11 4.39 -4.38
C SER A 96 -4.27 5.93 -4.29
N THR A 97 -4.39 6.60 -5.45
CA THR A 97 -4.44 8.06 -5.59
C THR A 97 -5.51 8.49 -6.58
N SER A 98 -6.15 9.64 -6.35
CA SER A 98 -7.00 10.28 -7.36
C SER A 98 -6.24 10.76 -8.60
N GLY A 99 -4.90 10.80 -8.54
CA GLY A 99 -4.05 11.14 -9.66
C GLY A 99 -4.11 10.17 -10.85
N VAL A 100 -4.74 9.01 -10.70
CA VAL A 100 -4.96 8.03 -11.78
C VAL A 100 -6.01 8.50 -12.79
N TYR A 101 -6.93 9.37 -12.38
CA TYR A 101 -8.01 9.87 -13.23
C TYR A 101 -7.52 11.01 -14.12
N ARG A 102 -8.21 11.19 -15.26
CA ARG A 102 -8.02 12.38 -16.09
C ARG A 102 -8.38 13.64 -15.30
N PRO A 103 -7.64 14.75 -15.48
CA PRO A 103 -8.04 16.04 -14.91
C PRO A 103 -9.47 16.39 -15.30
N SER A 104 -10.26 16.81 -14.31
CA SER A 104 -11.68 17.12 -14.46
C SER A 104 -12.02 18.37 -13.64
N SER A 105 -12.94 19.19 -14.15
CA SER A 105 -13.54 20.29 -13.41
C SER A 105 -14.66 19.82 -12.46
N GLU A 106 -15.23 18.65 -12.73
CA GLU A 106 -16.26 18.01 -11.91
C GLU A 106 -15.64 17.01 -10.93
N PRO A 107 -16.31 16.71 -9.80
CA PRO A 107 -15.91 15.64 -8.89
C PRO A 107 -15.75 14.30 -9.63
N VAL A 108 -14.61 13.63 -9.40
CA VAL A 108 -14.33 12.30 -9.96
C VAL A 108 -15.04 11.20 -9.15
N THR A 109 -15.38 10.11 -9.82
CA THR A 109 -15.97 8.89 -9.24
C THR A 109 -15.12 7.67 -9.58
N GLU A 110 -15.40 6.53 -8.99
CA GLU A 110 -14.72 5.25 -9.25
C GLU A 110 -14.88 4.76 -10.71
N THR A 111 -15.82 5.35 -11.47
CA THR A 111 -16.06 5.02 -12.89
C THR A 111 -15.54 6.11 -13.84
N SER A 112 -14.95 7.18 -13.31
CA SER A 112 -14.38 8.25 -14.13
C SER A 112 -13.21 7.73 -14.98
N PRO A 113 -12.98 8.28 -16.19
CA PRO A 113 -11.92 7.81 -17.06
C PRO A 113 -10.53 7.93 -16.42
N VAL A 114 -9.75 6.86 -16.48
CA VAL A 114 -8.33 6.87 -16.14
C VAL A 114 -7.50 7.60 -17.21
N GLY A 115 -6.42 8.24 -16.78
CA GLY A 115 -5.52 9.01 -17.62
C GLY A 115 -4.63 9.91 -16.77
N PRO A 116 -3.65 9.34 -16.04
CA PRO A 116 -2.77 10.11 -15.18
C PRO A 116 -1.96 11.13 -15.99
N SER A 117 -1.77 12.31 -15.42
CA SER A 117 -1.01 13.42 -16.03
C SER A 117 0.39 13.60 -15.43
N ARG A 118 0.74 12.80 -14.42
CA ARG A 118 2.00 12.92 -13.67
C ARG A 118 2.60 11.54 -13.41
N PRO A 119 3.93 11.40 -13.39
CA PRO A 119 4.62 10.10 -13.19
C PRO A 119 4.35 9.39 -11.86
N TYR A 120 3.71 10.05 -10.89
CA TYR A 120 3.37 9.45 -9.60
C TYR A 120 2.28 8.36 -9.71
N ALA A 121 1.36 8.53 -10.66
CA ALA A 121 0.15 7.73 -10.79
C ALA A 121 0.20 6.79 -11.99
#